data_AF-A0A259NEN4-F1
#
_entry.id   AF-A0A259NEN4-F1
#
_cell.length_a   1.000
_cell.length_b   1.000
_cell.length_c   1.000
_cell.angle_alpha   90.00
_cell.angle_beta   90.00
_cell.angle_gamma   90.00
#
_symmetry.space_group_name_H-M   'P 1'
#
loop_
_entity.id
_entity.type
_entity.pdbx_description
1 polymer ?
#
loop_
_entity_poly.entity_id
_entity_poly.type
_entity_poly.pdbx_seq_one_letter_code
_entity_poly.pdbx_strand_id
1 'polypeptide(L)' 'FEVTLQTTLSLLSMAPKEKILVTESGIATRDDVKLMRDHQINAFLVGETFMRANDPGAALNQLFN' A
#
# COMPACT_ATOMS: atom_id res chain seq x y z
N PHE A 1 -11.17 -15.52 -1.84
CA PHE A 1 -11.02 -14.14 -1.36
C PHE A 1 -10.16 -13.39 -2.37
N GLU A 2 -10.47 -12.13 -2.65
CA GLU A 2 -9.79 -11.31 -3.66
C GLU A 2 -9.18 -10.10 -2.97
N VAL A 3 -7.90 -9.83 -3.23
CA VAL A 3 -7.19 -8.66 -2.73
C VAL A 3 -7.18 -7.62 -3.83
N THR A 4 -7.77 -6.46 -3.57
CA THR A 4 -7.79 -5.35 -4.53
C THR A 4 -7.57 -4.02 -3.84
N LEU A 5 -6.72 -3.20 -4.45
CA LEU A 5 -6.45 -1.81 -4.06
C LEU A 5 -7.72 -0.94 -4.12
N GLN A 6 -8.69 -1.34 -4.95
CA GLN A 6 -9.97 -0.65 -5.09
C GLN A 6 -10.75 -0.59 -3.77
N THR A 7 -10.55 -1.57 -2.88
CA THR A 7 -11.17 -1.57 -1.55
C THR A 7 -10.75 -0.36 -0.74
N THR A 8 -9.46 -0.01 -0.71
CA THR A 8 -9.02 1.21 -0.01
C THR A 8 -9.56 2.46 -0.70
N LEU A 9 -9.52 2.52 -2.03
CA LEU A 9 -9.95 3.69 -2.79
C LEU A 9 -11.45 4.00 -2.62
N SER A 10 -12.30 2.98 -2.56
CA SER A 10 -13.74 3.18 -2.37
C SER A 10 -14.11 3.68 -0.97
N LEU A 11 -13.27 3.40 0.03
CA LEU A 11 -13.48 3.82 1.42
C LEU A 11 -12.97 5.24 1.71
N LEU A 12 -12.18 5.85 0.81
CA LEU A 12 -11.61 7.18 1.00
C LEU A 12 -12.66 8.26 1.32
N SER A 13 -13.82 8.20 0.66
CA SER A 13 -14.91 9.17 0.86
C SER A 13 -15.59 9.04 2.24
N MET A 14 -15.43 7.90 2.90
CA MET A 14 -16.02 7.59 4.20
C MET A 14 -15.05 7.85 5.36
N ALA A 15 -13.77 8.01 5.07
CA ALA A 15 -12.75 8.20 6.08
C ALA A 15 -12.75 9.63 6.65
N PRO A 16 -12.66 9.81 8.00
CA PRO A 16 -12.48 11.13 8.59
C PRO A 16 -11.13 11.73 8.18
N LYS A 17 -11.13 13.03 7.86
CA LYS A 17 -9.95 13.73 7.32
C LYS A 17 -8.82 13.88 8.34
N GLU A 18 -9.12 13.81 9.64
CA GLU A 18 -8.14 13.99 10.72
C GLU A 18 -7.42 12.68 11.09
N LYS A 19 -7.71 11.58 10.39
CA LYS A 19 -7.12 10.26 10.66
C LYS A 19 -6.03 9.95 9.65
N ILE A 20 -4.99 9.26 10.13
CA ILE A 20 -3.97 8.68 9.24
C ILE A 20 -4.57 7.45 8.59
N LEU A 21 -4.57 7.43 7.26
CA LEU A 21 -4.95 6.28 6.47
C LEU A 21 -3.76 5.36 6.26
N VAL A 22 -3.91 4.12 6.70
CA VAL A 22 -2.95 3.03 6.44
C VAL A 22 -3.61 2.06 5.48
N THR A 23 -3.05 1.89 4.28
CA THR A 23 -3.49 0.84 3.36
C THR A 23 -2.75 -0.45 3.67
N GLU A 24 -3.47 -1.57 3.65
CA GLU A 24 -2.96 -2.89 3.97
C GLU A 24 -3.29 -3.85 2.83
N SER A 25 -2.37 -4.79 2.58
CA SER A 25 -2.50 -5.85 1.56
C SER A 25 -2.53 -5.35 0.10
N GLY A 26 -2.12 -6.21 -0.84
CA GLY A 26 -2.23 -5.92 -2.28
C GLY A 26 -1.15 -5.00 -2.86
N ILE A 27 -0.20 -4.53 -2.04
CA ILE A 27 0.93 -3.71 -2.49
C ILE A 27 2.09 -4.64 -2.89
N ALA A 28 2.34 -4.76 -4.19
CA ALA A 28 3.38 -5.62 -4.74
C ALA A 28 4.38 -4.87 -5.64
N THR A 29 3.96 -3.75 -6.21
CA THR A 29 4.74 -2.99 -7.19
C THR A 29 4.87 -1.52 -6.79
N ARG A 30 5.83 -0.83 -7.41
CA ARG A 30 6.01 0.63 -7.27
C ARG A 30 4.81 1.40 -7.83
N ASP A 31 4.12 0.85 -8.82
CA ASP A 31 2.91 1.45 -9.39
C ASP A 31 1.74 1.41 -8.40
N ASP A 32 1.62 0.35 -7.60
CA ASP A 32 0.64 0.27 -6.51
C ASP A 32 0.89 1.36 -5.46
N VAL A 33 2.15 1.53 -5.06
CA VAL A 33 2.57 2.59 -4.12
C VAL A 33 2.26 3.97 -4.70
N LYS A 34 2.56 4.17 -5.99
CA LYS A 34 2.27 5.42 -6.69
C LYS A 34 0.77 5.71 -6.72
N LEU A 35 -0.06 4.73 -7.09
CA LEU A 35 -1.52 4.85 -7.13
C LEU A 35 -2.07 5.33 -5.78
N MET A 36 -1.59 4.77 -4.68
CA MET A 36 -2.02 5.14 -3.33
C MET A 36 -1.57 6.55 -2.95
N ARG A 37 -0.31 6.91 -3.24
CA ARG A 37 0.24 8.25 -2.99
C ARG A 37 -0.49 9.33 -3.79
N ASP A 38 -0.87 9.03 -5.04
CA ASP A 38 -1.66 9.93 -5.88
C ASP A 38 -3.05 10.23 -5.26
N HIS A 39 -3.55 9.34 -4.38
CA HIS A 39 -4.77 9.52 -3.59
C HIS A 39 -4.51 9.97 -2.14
N GLN A 40 -3.31 10.50 -1.84
CA GLN A 40 -2.89 10.98 -0.52
C GLN A 40 -2.82 9.90 0.58
N ILE A 41 -2.80 8.61 0.19
CA ILE A 41 -2.56 7.49 1.11
C ILE A 41 -1.05 7.27 1.18
N ASN A 42 -0.45 7.61 2.33
CA ASN A 42 0.99 7.65 2.49
C ASN A 42 1.55 6.64 3.52
N ALA A 43 0.69 5.94 4.25
CA ALA A 43 1.08 4.89 5.17
C ALA A 43 0.65 3.52 4.64
N PHE A 44 1.56 2.54 4.76
CA PHE A 44 1.43 1.22 4.16
C PHE A 44 1.81 0.14 5.17
N LEU A 45 1.03 -0.94 5.21
CA LEU A 45 1.41 -2.18 5.88
C LEU A 45 1.63 -3.26 4.81
N VAL A 46 2.89 -3.62 4.57
CA VAL A 46 3.28 -4.60 3.55
C VAL A 46 4.05 -5.72 4.24
N GLY A 47 3.48 -6.93 4.21
CA GLY A 47 4.06 -8.12 4.84
C GLY A 47 4.51 -9.14 3.80
N GLU A 48 3.55 -9.84 3.19
CA GLU A 48 3.78 -10.98 2.30
C GLU A 48 4.83 -10.72 1.20
N THR A 49 4.76 -9.57 0.52
CA THR A 49 5.71 -9.17 -0.53
C THR A 49 7.14 -9.17 -0.02
N PHE A 50 7.38 -8.66 1.20
CA PHE A 50 8.71 -8.60 1.80
C PHE A 50 9.13 -9.93 2.41
N MET A 51 8.20 -10.67 3.03
CA MET A 51 8.50 -11.98 3.65
C MET A 51 8.84 -13.07 2.63
N ARG A 52 8.44 -12.91 1.38
CA ARG A 52 8.82 -13.82 0.27
C ARG A 52 10.11 -13.40 -0.44
N ALA A 53 10.63 -12.21 -0.18
CA ALA A 53 11.85 -11.72 -0.81
C ALA A 53 13.09 -12.32 -0.16
N ASN A 54 14.11 -12.61 -0.96
CA ASN A 54 15.41 -13.06 -0.44
C ASN A 54 16.11 -11.97 0.40
N ASP A 55 15.93 -10.71 0.02
CA ASP A 55 16.37 -9.53 0.75
C ASP A 55 15.18 -8.56 0.91
N PRO A 56 14.51 -8.57 2.07
CA PRO A 56 13.38 -7.68 2.35
C PRO A 56 13.74 -6.19 2.29
N GLY A 57 14.97 -5.82 2.64
CA GLY A 57 15.43 -4.43 2.60
C GLY A 57 15.58 -3.92 1.17
N ALA A 58 16.15 -4.75 0.29
CA ALA A 58 16.21 -4.46 -1.14
C ALA A 58 14.81 -4.37 -1.77
N ALA A 59 13.89 -5.28 -1.41
CA ALA A 59 12.50 -5.24 -1.88
C ALA A 59 11.77 -3.96 -1.40
N LEU A 60 11.96 -3.54 -0.14
CA LEU A 60 11.43 -2.28 0.36
C LEU A 60 11.95 -1.09 -0.44
N ASN A 61 13.25 -1.06 -0.72
CA ASN A 61 13.89 -0.01 -1.53
C ASN A 61 13.29 0.04 -2.94
N GLN A 62 13.10 -1.11 -3.61
CA GLN A 62 12.47 -1.19 -4.93
C GLN A 62 11.03 -0.68 -4.98
N LEU A 63 10.25 -0.88 -3.91
CA LEU A 63 8.87 -0.43 -3.87
C LEU A 63 8.72 1.07 -3.56
N PHE A 64 9.58 1.63 -2.71
CA PHE A 64 9.34 2.96 -2.12
C PHE A 64 10.28 4.08 -2.56
N ASN A 65 11.46 3.77 -3.15
CA ASN A 65 12.42 4.73 -3.69
C ASN A 65 12.27 4.89 -5.22
#